data_AF-A0A537R3Y4-F1
#
_entry.id   AF-A0A537R3Y4-F1
#
_cell.length_a   1.000
_cell.length_b   1.000
_cell.length_c   1.000
_cell.angle_alpha   90.00
_cell.angle_beta   90.00
_cell.angle_gamma   90.00
#
_symmetry.space_group_name_H-M   'P 1'
#
loop_
_entity.id
_entity.type
_entity.pdbx_description
1 polymer ?
#
loop_
_entity_poly.entity_id
_entity_poly.type
_entity_poly.pdbx_seq_one_letter_code
_entity_poly.pdbx_strand_id
1 'polypeptide(L)'
;MPINQVPPGDTEIQKWFIDVPAVEPGVFEFALVLGGTVSAGAYTAGAVDFLVEALDCLSKAQHEGRAPQHNVRLKLIAGTSGGGVNAAIAARALAYEYPHVTRGTAIGTGGSGNPFYDTWINTLRLDGFLDTSDIGAELTSLLNGKPIDDGAKAIIRFANGPPTAREWVAEPLRIIITLTNLRGVPYKTNFGDKLSQGYVDHADFARFAVVYPGQTLSEPRPDEMVLGFGNDRLKQATDWEHFSEFARATAAFPVGFPARALSRPTEHYRWRVVAYPPGPQGATGYLVSWPDWEGMIPEGGADVPDDWHFLAVDGGATDNEPIQLARTALAGLLGRNPRDPIEANRAVWLIDPFAGHAPLGPEGITPFAAEIGAVATTLTQQTRYDTADLLMAADKTVFSRFMLTPTRGALTGEEAIASGGLGAFIGFACPAFMRFDYLLGRQNCQRFLREIFVLDDRNKLFKHWTANDKIKFRGSAGPQNLPIIPLLDDAGIDETLDPWPKGKLDPERYRDGIEARFRAIFELELSGSLVRSVLAWVGAHATQRQAADYVINAMRDYLKKAGL
;
A
#
# COMPACT_ATOMS: atom_id res chain seq x y z
N MET A 1 8.25 9.26 -30.95
CA MET A 1 7.11 9.82 -31.73
C MET A 1 6.63 11.01 -30.92
N PRO A 2 6.15 12.10 -31.54
CA PRO A 2 5.58 13.19 -30.75
C PRO A 2 4.46 12.64 -29.85
N ILE A 3 4.41 13.11 -28.60
CA ILE A 3 3.40 12.66 -27.63
C ILE A 3 1.99 12.83 -28.20
N ASN A 4 1.11 11.86 -27.93
CA ASN A 4 -0.28 11.99 -28.32
C ASN A 4 -1.03 12.91 -27.34
N GLN A 5 -1.18 14.16 -27.73
CA GLN A 5 -1.95 15.17 -27.00
C GLN A 5 -3.43 15.19 -27.42
N VAL A 6 -4.00 14.13 -27.96
CA VAL A 6 -5.45 14.05 -28.25
C VAL A 6 -6.13 13.30 -27.10
N PRO A 7 -7.29 13.71 -26.58
CA PRO A 7 -8.02 12.92 -25.58
C PRO A 7 -8.31 11.51 -26.09
N PRO A 8 -8.38 10.50 -25.20
CA PRO A 8 -8.83 9.18 -25.62
C PRO A 8 -10.26 9.26 -26.16
N GLY A 9 -10.49 8.64 -27.32
CA GLY A 9 -11.82 8.59 -27.92
C GLY A 9 -12.75 7.62 -27.18
N ASP A 10 -14.06 7.73 -27.40
CA ASP A 10 -15.07 6.91 -26.71
C ASP A 10 -14.79 5.41 -26.81
N THR A 11 -14.30 4.92 -27.96
CA THR A 11 -13.96 3.50 -28.15
C THR A 11 -12.76 3.08 -27.27
N GLU A 12 -11.76 3.95 -27.11
CA GLU A 12 -10.62 3.68 -26.23
C GLU A 12 -11.05 3.69 -24.75
N ILE A 13 -11.89 4.65 -24.36
CA ILE A 13 -12.42 4.74 -23.00
C ILE A 13 -13.30 3.53 -22.69
N GLN A 14 -14.20 3.17 -23.61
CA GLN A 14 -15.06 2.00 -23.46
C GLN A 14 -14.21 0.74 -23.20
N LYS A 15 -13.20 0.50 -24.03
CA LYS A 15 -12.32 -0.67 -23.92
C LYS A 15 -11.56 -0.72 -22.59
N TRP A 16 -10.95 0.40 -22.17
CA TRP A 16 -9.98 0.38 -21.08
C TRP A 16 -10.56 0.72 -19.71
N PHE A 17 -11.68 1.43 -19.65
CA PHE A 17 -12.26 1.95 -18.42
C PHE A 17 -13.67 1.42 -18.14
N ILE A 18 -14.45 1.06 -19.15
CA ILE A 18 -15.86 0.70 -18.97
C ILE A 18 -16.05 -0.81 -19.07
N ASP A 19 -15.55 -1.43 -20.14
CA ASP A 19 -15.71 -2.85 -20.40
C ASP A 19 -14.89 -3.66 -19.42
N VAL A 20 -15.59 -4.36 -18.54
CA VAL A 20 -14.99 -5.39 -17.70
C VAL A 20 -15.65 -6.72 -18.02
N PRO A 21 -14.86 -7.77 -18.33
CA PRO A 21 -15.40 -9.09 -18.58
C PRO A 21 -16.31 -9.54 -17.43
N ALA A 22 -17.40 -10.24 -17.73
CA ALA A 22 -18.23 -10.83 -16.69
C ALA A 22 -17.42 -11.89 -15.91
N VAL A 23 -17.65 -12.00 -14.60
CA VAL A 23 -17.04 -13.08 -13.80
C VAL A 23 -17.69 -14.40 -14.18
N GLU A 24 -16.87 -15.38 -14.52
CA GLU A 24 -17.33 -16.74 -14.83
C GLU A 24 -17.99 -17.40 -13.60
N PRO A 25 -19.01 -18.26 -13.78
CA PRO A 25 -19.56 -19.03 -12.67
C PRO A 25 -18.47 -19.86 -11.97
N GLY A 26 -18.51 -19.90 -10.63
CA GLY A 26 -17.49 -20.59 -9.84
C GLY A 26 -16.18 -19.81 -9.68
N VAL A 27 -16.12 -18.54 -10.10
CA VAL A 27 -14.98 -17.65 -9.88
C VAL A 27 -15.38 -16.50 -8.95
N PHE A 28 -14.49 -16.17 -8.02
CA PHE A 28 -14.55 -14.95 -7.23
C PHE A 28 -13.29 -14.11 -7.51
N GLU A 29 -13.46 -12.85 -7.89
CA GLU A 29 -12.32 -11.96 -8.17
C GLU A 29 -12.18 -10.91 -7.07
N PHE A 30 -10.96 -10.60 -6.64
CA PHE A 30 -10.76 -9.58 -5.62
C PHE A 30 -9.57 -8.69 -5.89
N ALA A 31 -9.63 -7.51 -5.29
CA ALA A 31 -8.54 -6.54 -5.26
C ALA A 31 -8.11 -6.30 -3.82
N LEU A 32 -6.80 -6.22 -3.59
CA LEU A 32 -6.25 -5.78 -2.31
C LEU A 32 -6.04 -4.26 -2.34
N VAL A 33 -6.46 -3.59 -1.27
CA VAL A 33 -6.13 -2.20 -0.98
C VAL A 33 -5.30 -2.19 0.29
N LEU A 34 -4.05 -1.77 0.17
CA LEU A 34 -3.08 -1.75 1.26
C LEU A 34 -2.86 -0.31 1.69
N GLY A 35 -3.47 0.08 2.81
CA GLY A 35 -3.43 1.45 3.33
C GLY A 35 -2.03 1.87 3.80
N GLY A 36 -1.81 3.19 3.87
CA GLY A 36 -0.52 3.75 4.28
C GLY A 36 -0.28 3.73 5.79
N THR A 37 0.77 3.00 6.23
CA THR A 37 0.90 2.58 7.64
C THR A 37 2.31 2.62 8.27
N VAL A 38 3.29 3.31 7.67
CA VAL A 38 4.67 3.42 8.22
C VAL A 38 5.19 2.04 8.68
N SER A 39 5.63 1.85 9.93
CA SER A 39 6.15 0.55 10.40
C SER A 39 5.04 -0.49 10.70
N ALA A 40 3.79 -0.06 10.87
CA ALA A 40 2.65 -0.98 10.94
C ALA A 40 2.39 -1.67 9.59
N GLY A 41 3.12 -1.32 8.54
CA GLY A 41 3.27 -2.14 7.34
C GLY A 41 3.75 -3.57 7.64
N ALA A 42 4.37 -3.83 8.79
CA ALA A 42 4.68 -5.19 9.27
C ALA A 42 3.41 -6.02 9.56
N TYR A 43 2.33 -5.43 10.06
CA TYR A 43 1.04 -6.11 10.18
C TYR A 43 0.49 -6.50 8.81
N THR A 44 0.47 -5.54 7.87
CA THR A 44 0.02 -5.78 6.49
C THR A 44 0.86 -6.87 5.83
N ALA A 45 2.17 -6.89 6.07
CA ALA A 45 3.10 -7.89 5.60
C ALA A 45 2.73 -9.30 6.07
N GLY A 46 2.41 -9.44 7.37
CA GLY A 46 1.93 -10.72 7.92
C GLY A 46 0.57 -11.14 7.37
N ALA A 47 -0.36 -10.20 7.21
CA ALA A 47 -1.67 -10.50 6.61
C ALA A 47 -1.55 -10.99 5.16
N VAL A 48 -0.72 -10.32 4.35
CA VAL A 48 -0.47 -10.73 2.96
C VAL A 48 0.29 -12.05 2.91
N ASP A 49 1.28 -12.27 3.77
CA ASP A 49 2.00 -13.54 3.89
C ASP A 49 1.05 -14.73 4.14
N PHE A 50 0.14 -14.59 5.11
CA PHE A 50 -0.86 -15.62 5.40
C PHE A 50 -1.85 -15.83 4.24
N LEU A 51 -2.26 -14.75 3.57
CA LEU A 51 -3.15 -14.85 2.41
C LEU A 51 -2.51 -15.66 1.27
N VAL A 52 -1.23 -15.43 0.99
CA VAL A 52 -0.48 -16.21 -0.02
C VAL A 52 -0.44 -17.68 0.39
N GLU A 53 -0.10 -17.98 1.64
CA GLU A 53 -0.09 -19.35 2.17
C GLU A 53 -1.44 -20.06 2.05
N ALA A 54 -2.53 -19.36 2.41
CA ALA A 54 -3.87 -19.91 2.34
C ALA A 54 -4.31 -20.22 0.89
N LEU A 55 -3.98 -19.34 -0.05
CA LEU A 55 -4.29 -19.54 -1.47
C LEU A 55 -3.41 -20.63 -2.10
N ASP A 56 -2.13 -20.71 -1.74
CA ASP A 56 -1.23 -21.78 -2.19
C ASP A 56 -1.67 -23.16 -1.62
N CYS A 57 -2.06 -23.22 -0.35
CA CYS A 57 -2.64 -24.44 0.26
C CYS A 57 -3.95 -24.86 -0.43
N LEU A 58 -4.84 -23.89 -0.71
CA LEU A 58 -6.10 -24.16 -1.42
C LEU A 58 -5.82 -24.71 -2.84
N SER A 59 -4.97 -24.03 -3.61
CA SER A 59 -4.63 -24.42 -4.98
C SER A 59 -4.04 -25.83 -5.02
N LYS A 60 -3.09 -26.13 -4.12
CA LYS A 60 -2.49 -27.46 -4.00
C LYS A 60 -3.53 -28.53 -3.67
N ALA A 61 -4.39 -28.27 -2.67
CA ALA A 61 -5.43 -29.21 -2.29
C ALA A 61 -6.47 -29.42 -3.41
N GLN A 62 -6.73 -28.41 -4.24
CA GLN A 62 -7.60 -28.52 -5.41
C GLN A 62 -6.99 -29.42 -6.49
N HIS A 63 -5.70 -29.26 -6.82
CA HIS A 63 -5.00 -30.13 -7.76
C HIS A 63 -4.94 -31.59 -7.29
N GLU A 64 -4.86 -31.82 -5.98
CA GLU A 64 -4.90 -33.15 -5.36
C GLU A 64 -6.33 -33.71 -5.17
N GLY A 65 -7.38 -32.97 -5.54
CA GLY A 65 -8.78 -33.39 -5.40
C GLY A 65 -9.28 -33.45 -3.94
N ARG A 66 -8.60 -32.77 -3.01
CA ARG A 66 -8.94 -32.69 -1.57
C ARG A 66 -9.78 -31.48 -1.18
N ALA A 67 -9.98 -30.54 -2.11
CA ALA A 67 -10.71 -29.30 -1.92
C ALA A 67 -11.71 -29.04 -3.09
N PRO A 68 -12.79 -28.27 -2.83
CA PRO A 68 -13.79 -27.95 -3.85
C PRO A 68 -13.21 -27.06 -4.97
N GLN A 69 -13.74 -27.21 -6.18
CA GLN A 69 -13.16 -26.70 -7.43
C GLN A 69 -13.68 -25.31 -7.86
N HIS A 70 -13.77 -24.35 -6.94
CA HIS A 70 -14.04 -22.95 -7.29
C HIS A 70 -12.73 -22.16 -7.36
N ASN A 71 -12.71 -21.07 -8.13
CA ASN A 71 -11.53 -20.24 -8.32
C ASN A 71 -11.64 -18.94 -7.53
N VAL A 72 -10.55 -18.54 -6.90
CA VAL A 72 -10.41 -17.23 -6.28
C VAL A 72 -9.24 -16.53 -6.95
N ARG A 73 -9.46 -15.33 -7.51
CA ARG A 73 -8.47 -14.65 -8.35
C ARG A 73 -8.13 -13.26 -7.81
N LEU A 74 -6.87 -13.04 -7.44
CA LEU A 74 -6.31 -11.73 -7.12
C LEU A 74 -6.06 -10.97 -8.43
N LYS A 75 -6.87 -9.94 -8.70
CA LYS A 75 -6.81 -9.16 -9.95
C LYS A 75 -5.80 -8.02 -9.89
N LEU A 76 -5.71 -7.37 -8.73
CA LEU A 76 -4.86 -6.21 -8.55
C LEU A 76 -4.58 -5.92 -7.07
N ILE A 77 -3.50 -5.19 -6.85
CA ILE A 77 -3.12 -4.63 -5.55
C ILE A 77 -2.95 -3.12 -5.74
N ALA A 78 -3.68 -2.31 -4.96
CA ALA A 78 -3.45 -0.88 -4.84
C ALA A 78 -2.83 -0.59 -3.48
N GLY A 79 -1.76 0.21 -3.43
CA GLY A 79 -1.05 0.46 -2.19
C GLY A 79 -0.49 1.88 -2.06
N THR A 80 -0.44 2.34 -0.81
CA THR A 80 0.13 3.63 -0.40
C THR A 80 1.14 3.41 0.73
N SER A 81 2.26 4.17 0.80
CA SER A 81 3.22 4.09 1.91
C SER A 81 3.69 2.66 2.19
N GLY A 82 3.67 2.22 3.46
CA GLY A 82 3.93 0.83 3.83
C GLY A 82 3.05 -0.20 3.11
N GLY A 83 1.82 0.13 2.74
CA GLY A 83 0.98 -0.69 1.88
C GLY A 83 1.51 -0.80 0.44
N GLY A 84 2.02 0.30 -0.11
CA GLY A 84 2.70 0.33 -1.42
C GLY A 84 4.00 -0.49 -1.43
N VAL A 85 4.76 -0.47 -0.33
CA VAL A 85 5.93 -1.35 -0.14
C VAL A 85 5.51 -2.82 -0.16
N ASN A 86 4.46 -3.19 0.57
CA ASN A 86 3.93 -4.56 0.56
C ASN A 86 3.41 -4.97 -0.83
N ALA A 87 2.79 -4.05 -1.58
CA ALA A 87 2.38 -4.30 -2.97
C ALA A 87 3.58 -4.58 -3.88
N ALA A 88 4.69 -3.85 -3.70
CA ALA A 88 5.93 -4.06 -4.44
C ALA A 88 6.63 -5.39 -4.06
N ILE A 89 6.62 -5.76 -2.78
CA ILE A 89 7.11 -7.07 -2.34
C ILE A 89 6.28 -8.18 -2.99
N ALA A 90 4.94 -8.08 -2.93
CA ALA A 90 4.04 -9.06 -3.53
C ALA A 90 4.26 -9.20 -5.05
N ALA A 91 4.38 -8.08 -5.76
CA ALA A 91 4.63 -8.06 -7.20
C ALA A 91 5.83 -8.91 -7.63
N ARG A 92 6.88 -8.94 -6.79
CA ARG A 92 8.07 -9.76 -7.04
C ARG A 92 7.94 -11.17 -6.47
N ALA A 93 7.50 -11.29 -5.21
CA ALA A 93 7.53 -12.52 -4.43
C ALA A 93 6.58 -13.59 -4.98
N LEU A 94 5.43 -13.18 -5.55
CA LEU A 94 4.44 -14.10 -6.11
C LEU A 94 4.93 -14.89 -7.34
N ALA A 95 6.12 -14.59 -7.86
CA ALA A 95 6.77 -15.43 -8.87
C ALA A 95 7.45 -16.66 -8.28
N TYR A 96 7.67 -16.75 -6.96
CA TYR A 96 8.51 -17.77 -6.33
C TYR A 96 7.82 -18.41 -5.13
N GLU A 97 8.19 -19.64 -4.79
CA GLU A 97 7.91 -20.20 -3.48
C GLU A 97 8.79 -19.53 -2.42
N TYR A 98 8.29 -19.36 -1.20
CA TYR A 98 9.07 -18.85 -0.09
C TYR A 98 8.50 -19.36 1.24
N PRO A 99 9.33 -19.51 2.28
CA PRO A 99 8.86 -20.00 3.57
C PRO A 99 7.95 -18.98 4.24
N HIS A 100 6.83 -19.42 4.81
CA HIS A 100 5.96 -18.58 5.63
C HIS A 100 6.48 -18.52 7.07
N VAL A 101 6.36 -17.36 7.72
CA VAL A 101 6.89 -17.14 9.07
C VAL A 101 5.78 -17.21 10.09
N THR A 102 5.72 -18.29 10.84
CA THR A 102 4.82 -18.45 12.00
C THR A 102 5.57 -18.15 13.30
N ARG A 103 4.84 -18.19 14.42
CA ARG A 103 5.45 -18.08 15.76
C ARG A 103 6.56 -19.12 15.99
N GLY A 104 6.35 -20.34 15.49
CA GLY A 104 7.28 -21.47 15.66
C GLY A 104 8.50 -21.41 14.74
N THR A 105 8.52 -20.54 13.72
CA THR A 105 9.63 -20.43 12.79
C THR A 105 10.87 -19.89 13.49
N ALA A 106 11.93 -20.70 13.57
CA ALA A 106 13.22 -20.28 14.08
C ALA A 106 13.89 -19.33 13.08
N ILE A 107 14.04 -18.05 13.45
CA ILE A 107 14.77 -17.08 12.63
C ILE A 107 16.25 -17.16 12.99
N GLY A 108 17.05 -17.73 12.10
CA GLY A 108 18.49 -17.79 12.23
C GLY A 108 19.17 -16.45 11.89
N THR A 109 20.51 -16.44 11.88
CA THR A 109 21.31 -15.26 11.52
C THR A 109 21.30 -14.92 10.03
N GLY A 110 20.84 -15.85 9.16
CA GLY A 110 20.81 -15.70 7.70
C GLY A 110 19.51 -15.11 7.14
N GLY A 111 18.62 -14.56 7.97
CA GLY A 111 17.28 -14.13 7.57
C GLY A 111 16.26 -15.28 7.63
N SER A 112 15.00 -14.97 7.31
CA SER A 112 13.89 -15.92 7.30
C SER A 112 13.68 -16.59 5.94
N GLY A 113 14.17 -15.96 4.86
CA GLY A 113 13.86 -16.35 3.47
C GLY A 113 12.50 -15.83 3.00
N ASN A 114 11.71 -15.23 3.90
CA ASN A 114 10.45 -14.59 3.59
C ASN A 114 10.68 -13.11 3.26
N PRO A 115 10.36 -12.64 2.04
CA PRO A 115 10.69 -11.28 1.62
C PRO A 115 9.89 -10.21 2.37
N PHE A 116 8.67 -10.54 2.82
CA PHE A 116 7.85 -9.66 3.65
C PHE A 116 8.49 -9.49 5.04
N TYR A 117 8.79 -10.61 5.70
CA TYR A 117 9.38 -10.59 7.04
C TYR A 117 10.76 -9.94 7.06
N ASP A 118 11.64 -10.31 6.12
CA ASP A 118 13.02 -9.82 6.09
C ASP A 118 13.11 -8.32 5.78
N THR A 119 12.22 -7.81 4.91
CA THR A 119 12.15 -6.36 4.65
C THR A 119 11.73 -5.61 5.90
N TRP A 120 10.58 -5.96 6.48
CA TRP A 120 10.00 -5.19 7.58
C TRP A 120 10.73 -5.38 8.92
N ILE A 121 11.11 -6.60 9.28
CA ILE A 121 11.64 -6.90 10.62
C ILE A 121 13.17 -6.81 10.66
N ASN A 122 13.84 -7.29 9.60
CA ASN A 122 15.30 -7.41 9.60
C ASN A 122 16.01 -6.19 8.99
N THR A 123 15.41 -5.55 7.99
CA THR A 123 16.05 -4.47 7.21
C THR A 123 15.69 -3.07 7.70
N LEU A 124 14.39 -2.77 7.84
CA LEU A 124 13.93 -1.43 8.18
C LEU A 124 14.06 -1.16 9.69
N ARG A 125 15.25 -0.70 10.11
CA ARG A 125 15.60 -0.49 11.52
C ARG A 125 16.05 0.94 11.81
N LEU A 126 15.69 1.45 12.98
CA LEU A 126 16.03 2.80 13.43
C LEU A 126 17.55 3.02 13.51
N ASP A 127 18.33 1.99 13.87
CA ASP A 127 19.80 2.06 13.87
C ASP A 127 20.33 2.54 12.50
N GLY A 128 19.79 1.99 11.40
CA GLY A 128 20.18 2.39 10.04
C GLY A 128 19.59 3.73 9.60
N PHE A 129 18.42 4.12 10.13
CA PHE A 129 17.80 5.42 9.84
C PHE A 129 18.49 6.60 10.55
N LEU A 130 19.17 6.35 11.67
CA LEU A 130 19.94 7.36 12.41
C LEU A 130 21.39 7.50 11.92
N ASP A 131 21.86 6.59 11.08
CA ASP A 131 23.21 6.65 10.51
C ASP A 131 23.43 7.96 9.75
N THR A 132 24.65 8.52 9.81
CA THR A 132 24.98 9.84 9.25
C THR A 132 25.63 9.79 7.87
N SER A 133 25.79 8.61 7.27
CA SER A 133 26.51 8.44 6.00
C SER A 133 25.87 9.11 4.78
N ASP A 134 24.57 9.46 4.85
CA ASP A 134 23.84 10.19 3.82
C ASP A 134 23.95 11.72 3.94
N ILE A 135 24.44 12.25 5.06
CA ILE A 135 24.60 13.70 5.23
C ILE A 135 25.80 14.16 4.38
N GLY A 136 25.49 14.72 3.21
CA GLY A 136 26.43 15.34 2.29
C GLY A 136 26.45 16.87 2.40
N ALA A 137 26.64 17.56 1.28
CA ALA A 137 26.67 19.02 1.21
C ALA A 137 25.29 19.69 1.32
N GLU A 138 24.21 18.94 1.10
CA GLU A 138 22.82 19.42 1.27
C GLU A 138 22.02 18.41 2.08
N LEU A 139 21.14 18.90 2.95
CA LEU A 139 20.24 18.06 3.72
C LEU A 139 19.00 17.72 2.90
N THR A 140 18.79 16.43 2.63
CA THR A 140 17.61 15.95 1.88
C THR A 140 16.49 15.41 2.77
N SER A 141 16.79 15.00 4.01
CA SER A 141 15.82 14.38 4.94
C SER A 141 16.35 14.30 6.38
N LEU A 142 15.44 14.18 7.35
CA LEU A 142 15.80 14.00 8.77
C LEU A 142 16.42 12.63 9.06
N LEU A 143 15.92 11.58 8.41
CA LEU A 143 16.41 10.21 8.54
C LEU A 143 17.12 9.76 7.27
N ASN A 144 18.05 8.82 7.43
CA ASN A 144 18.79 8.22 6.35
C ASN A 144 17.89 7.26 5.54
N GLY A 145 17.79 7.47 4.22
CA GLY A 145 16.99 6.63 3.33
C GLY A 145 17.62 5.27 2.98
N LYS A 146 18.88 5.03 3.34
CA LYS A 146 19.64 3.85 2.94
C LYS A 146 18.97 2.51 3.29
N PRO A 147 18.36 2.29 4.46
CA PRO A 147 17.69 1.01 4.73
C PRO A 147 16.50 0.74 3.79
N ILE A 148 15.79 1.78 3.35
CA ILE A 148 14.73 1.68 2.34
C ILE A 148 15.34 1.29 0.98
N ASP A 149 16.47 1.90 0.61
CA ASP A 149 17.18 1.58 -0.64
C ASP A 149 17.77 0.17 -0.65
N ASP A 150 18.30 -0.30 0.48
CA ASP A 150 18.83 -1.65 0.63
C ASP A 150 17.71 -2.70 0.60
N GLY A 151 16.57 -2.43 1.24
CA GLY A 151 15.36 -3.27 1.16
C GLY A 151 14.85 -3.37 -0.28
N ALA A 152 14.74 -2.25 -0.99
CA ALA A 152 14.34 -2.24 -2.40
C ALA A 152 15.28 -3.10 -3.28
N LYS A 153 16.60 -2.97 -3.09
CA LYS A 153 17.59 -3.81 -3.80
C LYS A 153 17.46 -5.29 -3.47
N ALA A 154 17.17 -5.63 -2.21
CA ALA A 154 16.93 -7.02 -1.80
C ALA A 154 15.70 -7.59 -2.50
N ILE A 155 14.61 -6.83 -2.61
CA ILE A 155 13.39 -7.23 -3.32
C ILE A 155 13.64 -7.36 -4.82
N ILE A 156 14.29 -6.41 -5.49
CA ILE A 156 14.64 -6.54 -6.92
C ILE A 156 15.37 -7.87 -7.20
N ARG A 157 16.31 -8.23 -6.31
CA ARG A 157 17.11 -9.45 -6.41
C ARG A 157 16.41 -10.70 -5.90
N PHE A 158 15.25 -10.57 -5.25
CA PHE A 158 14.54 -11.69 -4.68
C PHE A 158 14.18 -12.68 -5.77
N ALA A 159 14.65 -13.90 -5.58
CA ALA A 159 14.34 -15.09 -6.36
C ALA A 159 14.60 -16.28 -5.45
N ASN A 160 13.72 -17.27 -5.46
CA ASN A 160 13.89 -18.47 -4.65
C ASN A 160 13.49 -19.69 -5.49
N GLY A 161 14.50 -20.33 -6.09
CA GLY A 161 14.29 -21.43 -7.02
C GLY A 161 13.69 -21.00 -8.37
N PRO A 162 13.18 -21.96 -9.17
CA PRO A 162 12.49 -21.65 -10.41
C PRO A 162 11.17 -20.91 -10.12
N PRO A 163 10.69 -20.08 -11.05
CA PRO A 163 9.39 -19.44 -10.87
C PRO A 163 8.24 -20.44 -10.79
N THR A 164 7.29 -20.17 -9.91
CA THR A 164 6.08 -20.97 -9.68
C THR A 164 4.87 -20.25 -10.23
N ALA A 165 4.10 -20.92 -11.09
CA ALA A 165 2.84 -20.40 -11.59
C ALA A 165 1.75 -20.53 -10.51
N ARG A 166 1.02 -19.43 -10.26
CA ARG A 166 -0.09 -19.38 -9.29
C ARG A 166 -1.38 -19.05 -10.03
N GLU A 167 -2.26 -20.05 -10.18
CA GLU A 167 -3.52 -19.93 -10.93
C GLU A 167 -4.50 -18.91 -10.31
N TRP A 168 -4.33 -18.61 -9.03
CA TRP A 168 -5.10 -17.61 -8.31
C TRP A 168 -4.59 -16.17 -8.53
N VAL A 169 -3.43 -15.97 -9.18
CA VAL A 169 -2.92 -14.64 -9.55
C VAL A 169 -3.36 -14.31 -10.96
N ALA A 170 -3.87 -13.10 -11.19
CA ALA A 170 -4.29 -12.67 -12.52
C ALA A 170 -3.13 -12.55 -13.51
N GLU A 171 -3.48 -12.65 -14.79
CA GLU A 171 -2.54 -12.57 -15.91
C GLU A 171 -2.92 -11.37 -16.79
N PRO A 172 -2.28 -10.18 -16.65
CA PRO A 172 -1.26 -9.83 -15.66
C PRO A 172 -1.87 -9.46 -14.31
N LEU A 173 -1.05 -9.50 -13.25
CA LEU A 173 -1.38 -8.87 -11.98
C LEU A 173 -1.13 -7.37 -12.10
N ARG A 174 -2.12 -6.55 -11.75
CA ARG A 174 -1.96 -5.09 -11.76
C ARG A 174 -1.57 -4.55 -10.39
N ILE A 175 -0.57 -3.68 -10.38
CA ILE A 175 -0.14 -2.95 -9.19
C ILE A 175 -0.41 -1.46 -9.40
N ILE A 176 -1.07 -0.82 -8.44
CA ILE A 176 -1.30 0.62 -8.43
C ILE A 176 -0.59 1.20 -7.21
N ILE A 177 0.31 2.15 -7.41
CA ILE A 177 1.04 2.83 -6.34
C ILE A 177 0.64 4.30 -6.35
N THR A 178 0.17 4.82 -5.22
CA THR A 178 -0.13 6.24 -5.04
C THR A 178 1.12 7.02 -4.66
N LEU A 179 1.16 8.28 -5.05
CA LEU A 179 2.31 9.18 -4.88
C LEU A 179 1.78 10.58 -4.61
N THR A 180 2.50 11.33 -3.78
CA THR A 180 2.33 12.78 -3.74
C THR A 180 3.36 13.39 -4.69
N ASN A 181 2.89 13.82 -5.87
CA ASN A 181 3.72 14.44 -6.90
C ASN A 181 3.94 15.92 -6.56
N LEU A 182 5.15 16.29 -6.10
CA LEU A 182 5.45 17.65 -5.65
C LEU A 182 5.51 18.67 -6.80
N ARG A 183 5.80 18.22 -8.03
CA ARG A 183 5.69 19.08 -9.22
C ARG A 183 4.23 19.32 -9.58
N GLY A 184 3.41 18.30 -9.35
CA GLY A 184 2.00 18.25 -9.74
C GLY A 184 1.83 18.11 -11.26
N VAL A 185 0.57 17.97 -11.68
CA VAL A 185 0.17 17.90 -13.09
C VAL A 185 -0.85 19.02 -13.33
N PRO A 186 -0.56 19.99 -14.21
CA PRO A 186 -1.49 21.07 -14.47
C PRO A 186 -2.65 20.58 -15.35
N TYR A 187 -3.85 21.02 -15.01
CA TYR A 187 -5.07 20.81 -15.78
C TYR A 187 -5.76 22.16 -15.98
N LYS A 188 -6.50 22.25 -17.08
CA LYS A 188 -7.24 23.47 -17.42
C LYS A 188 -8.66 23.12 -17.86
N THR A 189 -9.62 23.68 -17.15
CA THR A 189 -11.04 23.55 -17.50
C THR A 189 -11.55 24.86 -18.09
N ASN A 190 -12.12 24.78 -19.29
CA ASN A 190 -12.72 25.93 -19.97
C ASN A 190 -14.23 26.00 -19.65
N PHE A 191 -14.68 27.17 -19.22
CA PHE A 191 -16.07 27.51 -18.93
C PHE A 191 -16.61 28.44 -20.03
N GLY A 192 -16.71 27.90 -21.24
CA GLY A 192 -16.96 28.66 -22.46
C GLY A 192 -15.72 29.38 -22.99
N ASP A 193 -15.90 30.39 -23.84
CA ASP A 193 -14.81 30.98 -24.63
C ASP A 193 -13.92 31.98 -23.86
N LYS A 194 -14.39 32.48 -22.72
CA LYS A 194 -13.78 33.65 -22.03
C LYS A 194 -13.27 33.35 -20.62
N LEU A 195 -13.58 32.19 -20.07
CA LEU A 195 -13.23 31.81 -18.72
C LEU A 195 -12.57 30.44 -18.73
N SER A 196 -11.37 30.35 -18.19
CA SER A 196 -10.70 29.08 -17.93
C SER A 196 -10.16 29.09 -16.51
N GLN A 197 -10.20 27.96 -15.83
CA GLN A 197 -9.56 27.78 -14.53
C GLN A 197 -8.48 26.71 -14.65
N GLY A 198 -7.25 27.10 -14.31
CA GLY A 198 -6.16 26.17 -14.12
C GLY A 198 -6.14 25.63 -12.69
N TYR A 199 -5.73 24.38 -12.53
CA TYR A 199 -5.45 23.77 -11.23
C TYR A 199 -4.32 22.76 -11.40
N VAL A 200 -3.63 22.46 -10.30
CA VAL A 200 -2.53 21.49 -10.28
C VAL A 200 -2.95 20.33 -9.41
N ASP A 201 -2.97 19.13 -9.98
CA ASP A 201 -3.23 17.91 -9.24
C ASP A 201 -1.91 17.33 -8.71
N HIS A 202 -1.83 17.16 -7.40
CA HIS A 202 -0.69 16.55 -6.72
C HIS A 202 -0.94 15.09 -6.34
N ALA A 203 -2.20 14.63 -6.43
CA ALA A 203 -2.62 13.27 -6.10
C ALA A 203 -2.35 12.34 -7.29
N ASP A 204 -1.12 11.84 -7.38
CA ASP A 204 -0.70 11.02 -8.52
C ASP A 204 -0.72 9.52 -8.19
N PHE A 205 -0.75 8.71 -9.24
CA PHE A 205 -0.59 7.27 -9.13
C PHE A 205 0.01 6.69 -10.41
N ALA A 206 0.81 5.64 -10.21
CA ALA A 206 1.39 4.83 -11.28
C ALA A 206 0.72 3.44 -11.32
N ARG A 207 0.57 2.90 -12.52
CA ARG A 207 0.03 1.54 -12.73
C ARG A 207 1.10 0.69 -13.40
N PHE A 208 1.21 -0.54 -12.92
CA PHE A 208 2.10 -1.55 -13.46
C PHE A 208 1.32 -2.81 -13.79
N ALA A 209 1.63 -3.44 -14.92
CA ALA A 209 1.20 -4.79 -15.25
C ALA A 209 2.38 -5.74 -15.07
N VAL A 210 2.27 -6.65 -14.11
CA VAL A 210 3.28 -7.67 -13.84
C VAL A 210 2.94 -8.93 -14.63
N VAL A 211 3.80 -9.28 -15.57
CA VAL A 211 3.70 -10.48 -16.39
C VAL A 211 4.62 -11.55 -15.80
N TYR A 212 4.03 -12.52 -15.12
CA TYR A 212 4.79 -13.61 -14.51
C TYR A 212 5.32 -14.60 -15.56
N PRO A 213 6.36 -15.40 -15.25
CA PRO A 213 6.87 -16.41 -16.16
C PRO A 213 5.78 -17.35 -16.68
N GLY A 214 5.79 -17.59 -17.99
CA GLY A 214 4.76 -18.39 -18.68
C GLY A 214 3.51 -17.61 -19.09
N GLN A 215 3.36 -16.35 -18.66
CA GLN A 215 2.25 -15.48 -19.06
C GLN A 215 2.61 -14.62 -20.27
N THR A 216 1.60 -14.25 -21.05
CA THR A 216 1.74 -13.32 -22.18
C THR A 216 0.79 -12.14 -22.03
N LEU A 217 1.26 -10.94 -22.37
CA LEU A 217 0.44 -9.73 -22.45
C LEU A 217 0.49 -9.19 -23.88
N SER A 218 -0.55 -9.47 -24.68
CA SER A 218 -0.62 -9.05 -26.08
C SER A 218 -0.82 -7.54 -26.25
N GLU A 219 -1.61 -6.95 -25.35
CA GLU A 219 -1.97 -5.54 -25.37
C GLU A 219 -2.03 -4.98 -23.93
N PRO A 220 -0.96 -4.30 -23.46
CA PRO A 220 -1.01 -3.57 -22.21
C PRO A 220 -1.96 -2.37 -22.30
N ARG A 221 -2.45 -1.95 -21.14
CA ARG A 221 -3.23 -0.73 -21.01
C ARG A 221 -2.34 0.50 -21.31
N PRO A 222 -2.82 1.52 -22.03
CA PRO A 222 -1.96 2.62 -22.47
C PRO A 222 -1.32 3.51 -21.39
N ASP A 223 -1.83 3.51 -20.16
CA ASP A 223 -1.32 4.27 -19.00
C ASP A 223 -0.67 3.37 -17.93
N GLU A 224 -0.21 2.18 -18.31
CA GLU A 224 0.54 1.28 -17.42
C GLU A 224 1.95 1.00 -17.93
N MET A 225 2.87 0.71 -17.01
CA MET A 225 4.21 0.22 -17.33
C MET A 225 4.26 -1.30 -17.12
N VAL A 226 4.96 -2.03 -17.97
CA VAL A 226 4.93 -3.50 -17.95
C VAL A 226 6.20 -4.05 -17.34
N LEU A 227 6.06 -4.88 -16.31
CA LEU A 227 7.14 -5.59 -15.65
C LEU A 227 7.15 -7.06 -16.10
N GLY A 228 8.34 -7.57 -16.42
CA GLY A 228 8.57 -8.97 -16.75
C GLY A 228 9.66 -9.59 -15.89
N PHE A 229 9.75 -10.91 -15.91
CA PHE A 229 10.80 -11.69 -15.23
C PHE A 229 11.84 -12.27 -16.20
N GLY A 230 11.59 -12.19 -17.51
CA GLY A 230 12.46 -12.71 -18.57
C GLY A 230 13.06 -11.59 -19.44
N ASN A 231 13.82 -12.00 -20.45
CA ASN A 231 14.46 -11.11 -21.42
C ASN A 231 13.53 -10.71 -22.58
N ASP A 232 12.26 -11.12 -22.55
CA ASP A 232 11.31 -10.84 -23.60
C ASP A 232 11.03 -9.34 -23.69
N ARG A 233 11.04 -8.81 -24.92
CA ARG A 233 10.73 -7.41 -25.18
C ARG A 233 9.22 -7.18 -25.08
N LEU A 234 8.74 -6.90 -23.89
CA LEU A 234 7.35 -6.53 -23.64
C LEU A 234 7.06 -5.12 -24.19
N LYS A 235 5.82 -4.89 -24.63
CA LYS A 235 5.35 -3.53 -24.96
C LYS A 235 5.27 -2.71 -23.66
N GLN A 236 5.60 -1.42 -23.71
CA GLN A 236 5.61 -0.54 -22.53
C GLN A 236 6.49 -1.09 -21.38
N ALA A 237 7.53 -1.88 -21.71
CA ALA A 237 8.40 -2.49 -20.72
C ALA A 237 9.10 -1.44 -19.84
N THR A 238 9.15 -1.74 -18.55
CA THR A 238 10.00 -1.09 -17.55
C THR A 238 10.79 -2.16 -16.81
N ASP A 239 11.83 -1.77 -16.07
CA ASP A 239 12.60 -2.67 -15.22
C ASP A 239 12.20 -2.58 -13.73
N TRP A 240 12.71 -3.54 -12.95
CA TRP A 240 12.45 -3.65 -11.52
C TRP A 240 13.11 -2.51 -10.73
N GLU A 241 14.23 -1.98 -11.21
CA GLU A 241 14.90 -0.81 -10.68
C GLU A 241 13.98 0.41 -10.73
N HIS A 242 13.39 0.72 -11.88
CA HIS A 242 12.47 1.84 -12.06
C HIS A 242 11.19 1.63 -11.23
N PHE A 243 10.60 0.43 -11.23
CA PHE A 243 9.47 0.11 -10.35
C PHE A 243 9.79 0.34 -8.87
N SER A 244 11.01 0.00 -8.44
CA SER A 244 11.44 0.20 -7.07
C SER A 244 11.56 1.68 -6.69
N GLU A 245 11.82 2.59 -7.63
CA GLU A 245 11.83 4.03 -7.34
C GLU A 245 10.43 4.49 -6.91
N PHE A 246 9.36 4.00 -7.57
CA PHE A 246 7.97 4.28 -7.16
C PHE A 246 7.64 3.69 -5.79
N ALA A 247 8.08 2.46 -5.50
CA ALA A 247 7.89 1.83 -4.20
C ALA A 247 8.62 2.59 -3.06
N ARG A 248 9.79 3.15 -3.35
CA ARG A 248 10.53 3.99 -2.40
C ARG A 248 9.92 5.38 -2.24
N ALA A 249 9.40 5.95 -3.32
CA ALA A 249 8.74 7.25 -3.33
C ALA A 249 7.46 7.23 -2.49
N THR A 250 6.60 6.22 -2.69
CA THR A 250 5.36 6.10 -1.91
C THR A 250 5.63 5.91 -0.42
N ALA A 251 6.80 5.39 -0.03
CA ALA A 251 7.23 5.22 1.37
C ALA A 251 8.05 6.40 1.91
N ALA A 252 8.32 7.43 1.11
CA ALA A 252 9.14 8.57 1.49
C ALA A 252 8.33 9.55 2.35
N PHE A 253 8.12 9.20 3.63
CA PHE A 253 7.40 10.03 4.59
C PHE A 253 7.91 11.48 4.55
N PRO A 254 7.04 12.49 4.33
CA PRO A 254 7.47 13.87 4.11
C PRO A 254 8.40 14.36 5.22
N VAL A 255 9.51 14.98 4.83
CA VAL A 255 10.59 15.48 5.72
C VAL A 255 11.40 14.35 6.42
N GLY A 256 10.75 13.23 6.77
CA GLY A 256 11.37 12.09 7.43
C GLY A 256 12.36 11.36 6.54
N PHE A 257 11.96 11.01 5.32
CA PHE A 257 12.77 10.28 4.34
C PHE A 257 12.98 11.11 3.06
N PRO A 258 14.07 10.84 2.30
CA PRO A 258 14.38 11.64 1.12
C PRO A 258 13.34 11.45 0.03
N ALA A 259 12.85 12.56 -0.54
CA ALA A 259 12.00 12.54 -1.72
C ALA A 259 12.71 11.83 -2.88
N ARG A 260 11.94 11.18 -3.76
CA ARG A 260 12.48 10.44 -4.91
C ARG A 260 12.18 11.18 -6.20
N ALA A 261 13.20 11.34 -7.03
CA ALA A 261 13.02 11.84 -8.39
C ALA A 261 12.48 10.71 -9.26
N LEU A 262 11.29 10.90 -9.81
CA LEU A 262 10.61 9.95 -10.67
C LEU A 262 10.41 10.53 -12.06
N SER A 263 10.19 9.63 -13.00
CA SER A 263 9.72 9.96 -14.35
C SER A 263 8.70 8.93 -14.81
N ARG A 264 7.81 9.34 -15.71
CA ARG A 264 6.92 8.44 -16.45
C ARG A 264 6.63 9.05 -17.82
N PRO A 265 6.17 8.24 -18.79
CA PRO A 265 5.67 8.78 -20.06
C PRO A 265 4.59 9.84 -19.80
N THR A 266 4.83 11.05 -20.30
CA THR A 266 3.93 12.21 -20.15
C THR A 266 2.55 11.91 -20.73
N GLU A 267 2.50 11.15 -21.82
CA GLU A 267 1.26 10.75 -22.48
C GLU A 267 0.33 9.94 -21.56
N HIS A 268 0.84 9.32 -20.49
CA HIS A 268 -0.02 8.60 -19.56
C HIS A 268 -1.09 9.53 -18.91
N TYR A 269 -0.82 10.83 -18.78
CA TYR A 269 -1.77 11.77 -18.18
C TYR A 269 -3.00 12.06 -19.06
N ARG A 270 -2.98 11.73 -20.36
CA ARG A 270 -4.18 11.82 -21.21
C ARG A 270 -5.29 10.85 -20.78
N TRP A 271 -4.96 9.84 -19.97
CA TRP A 271 -5.84 8.75 -19.55
C TRP A 271 -6.49 8.97 -18.18
N ARG A 272 -6.59 10.21 -17.72
CA ARG A 272 -7.22 10.58 -16.46
C ARG A 272 -8.73 10.75 -16.66
N VAL A 273 -9.47 9.66 -16.50
CA VAL A 273 -10.92 9.61 -16.68
C VAL A 273 -11.61 9.50 -15.33
N VAL A 274 -12.60 10.36 -15.08
CA VAL A 274 -13.37 10.42 -13.82
C VAL A 274 -14.85 10.17 -14.07
N ALA A 275 -15.53 9.50 -13.13
CA ALA A 275 -16.99 9.37 -13.19
C ALA A 275 -17.64 10.66 -12.68
N TYR A 276 -18.73 11.11 -13.32
CA TYR A 276 -19.54 12.21 -12.78
C TYR A 276 -20.74 11.68 -11.97
N PRO A 277 -21.28 12.48 -11.02
CA PRO A 277 -22.41 12.07 -10.19
C PRO A 277 -23.63 11.62 -11.02
N PRO A 278 -24.41 10.62 -10.58
CA PRO A 278 -25.57 10.16 -11.34
C PRO A 278 -26.52 11.31 -11.68
N GLY A 279 -26.97 11.36 -12.94
CA GLY A 279 -28.01 12.30 -13.35
C GLY A 279 -29.37 11.97 -12.72
N PRO A 280 -30.42 12.80 -12.94
CA PRO A 280 -31.74 12.63 -12.34
C PRO A 280 -32.41 11.26 -12.58
N GLN A 281 -31.99 10.55 -13.63
CA GLN A 281 -32.49 9.22 -14.00
C GLN A 281 -31.55 8.07 -13.53
N GLY A 282 -30.54 8.39 -12.70
CA GLY A 282 -29.55 7.43 -12.22
C GLY A 282 -28.47 7.05 -13.25
N ALA A 283 -28.50 7.62 -14.46
CA ALA A 283 -27.47 7.42 -15.46
C ALA A 283 -26.14 8.03 -14.98
N THR A 284 -25.12 7.19 -14.91
CA THR A 284 -23.73 7.58 -14.65
C THR A 284 -22.98 7.68 -15.96
N GLY A 285 -22.06 8.63 -16.08
CA GLY A 285 -21.13 8.71 -17.20
C GLY A 285 -19.76 9.18 -16.73
N TYR A 286 -18.90 9.54 -17.68
CA TYR A 286 -17.52 9.91 -17.41
C TYR A 286 -17.17 11.28 -18.01
N LEU A 287 -16.09 11.86 -17.49
CA LEU A 287 -15.40 13.02 -18.03
C LEU A 287 -13.92 12.67 -18.17
N VAL A 288 -13.26 13.25 -19.18
CA VAL A 288 -11.81 13.18 -19.33
C VAL A 288 -11.22 14.44 -18.73
N SER A 289 -10.40 14.30 -17.69
CA SER A 289 -9.58 15.38 -17.17
C SER A 289 -8.47 15.67 -18.17
N TRP A 290 -8.45 16.88 -18.69
CA TRP A 290 -7.56 17.26 -19.78
C TRP A 290 -6.33 18.01 -19.27
N PRO A 291 -5.11 17.46 -19.40
CA PRO A 291 -3.90 18.14 -18.97
C PRO A 291 -3.71 19.46 -19.72
N ASP A 292 -3.19 20.46 -19.01
CA ASP A 292 -2.72 21.69 -19.63
C ASP A 292 -1.34 21.45 -20.26
N TRP A 293 -1.32 20.88 -21.46
CA TRP A 293 -0.09 20.53 -22.18
C TRP A 293 0.85 21.74 -22.36
N GLU A 294 0.31 22.93 -22.64
CA GLU A 294 1.10 24.16 -22.72
C GLU A 294 1.76 24.48 -21.37
N GLY A 295 1.01 24.34 -20.27
CA GLY A 295 1.53 24.45 -18.91
C GLY A 295 2.56 23.38 -18.52
N MET A 296 2.70 22.32 -19.30
CA MET A 296 3.71 21.26 -19.11
C MET A 296 5.01 21.53 -19.88
N ILE A 297 5.07 22.53 -20.77
CA ILE A 297 6.30 22.91 -21.47
C ILE A 297 7.26 23.57 -20.46
N PRO A 298 8.48 23.04 -20.28
CA PRO A 298 9.48 23.66 -19.41
C PRO A 298 9.81 25.09 -19.85
N GLU A 299 10.23 25.95 -18.93
CA GLU A 299 10.69 27.29 -19.28
C GLU A 299 11.85 27.23 -20.28
N GLY A 300 11.72 27.92 -21.42
CA GLY A 300 12.68 27.87 -22.53
C GLY A 300 12.59 26.61 -23.41
N GLY A 301 11.65 25.71 -23.13
CA GLY A 301 11.32 24.56 -23.98
C GLY A 301 10.48 24.95 -25.19
N ALA A 302 10.58 24.16 -26.27
CA ALA A 302 9.76 24.32 -27.47
C ALA A 302 8.51 23.43 -27.48
N ASP A 303 8.59 22.26 -26.83
CA ASP A 303 7.58 21.21 -26.88
C ASP A 303 7.38 20.57 -25.50
N VAL A 304 6.26 19.86 -25.36
CA VAL A 304 5.97 19.04 -24.16
C VAL A 304 6.95 17.87 -24.11
N PRO A 305 7.58 17.59 -22.97
CA PRO A 305 8.55 16.51 -22.86
C PRO A 305 7.88 15.14 -22.98
N ASP A 306 8.58 14.17 -23.60
CA ASP A 306 8.11 12.78 -23.70
C ASP A 306 7.93 12.15 -22.31
N ASP A 307 8.76 12.52 -21.34
CA ASP A 307 8.70 12.07 -19.94
C ASP A 307 8.44 13.21 -18.95
N TRP A 308 7.53 12.97 -18.01
CA TRP A 308 7.22 13.90 -16.94
C TRP A 308 8.07 13.59 -15.72
N HIS A 309 9.06 14.43 -15.47
CA HIS A 309 9.93 14.33 -14.30
C HIS A 309 9.34 15.08 -13.11
N PHE A 310 9.36 14.48 -11.92
CA PHE A 310 8.87 15.10 -10.69
C PHE A 310 9.56 14.54 -9.45
N LEU A 311 9.56 15.33 -8.37
CA LEU A 311 9.87 14.81 -7.04
C LEU A 311 8.60 14.23 -6.43
N ALA A 312 8.72 13.06 -5.82
CA ALA A 312 7.64 12.36 -5.15
C ALA A 312 7.97 12.09 -3.68
N VAL A 313 6.95 12.22 -2.84
CA VAL A 313 6.94 11.81 -1.44
C VAL A 313 5.75 10.86 -1.20
N ASP A 314 5.60 10.45 0.06
CA ASP A 314 4.58 9.48 0.47
C ASP A 314 3.20 9.77 -0.10
N GLY A 315 2.57 8.76 -0.72
CA GLY A 315 1.24 8.88 -1.32
C GLY A 315 0.13 9.19 -0.31
N GLY A 316 0.37 8.90 0.98
CA GLY A 316 -0.58 9.13 2.06
C GLY A 316 -0.91 10.61 2.28
N ALA A 317 -0.07 11.53 1.79
CA ALA A 317 -0.37 12.96 1.85
C ALA A 317 -1.46 13.41 0.85
N THR A 318 -1.90 12.55 -0.07
CA THR A 318 -2.99 12.84 -1.02
C THR A 318 -4.04 11.72 -1.16
N ASP A 319 -3.65 10.45 -1.05
CA ASP A 319 -4.55 9.29 -1.12
C ASP A 319 -4.00 8.13 -0.26
N ASN A 320 -4.39 8.07 1.01
CA ASN A 320 -3.87 7.08 1.96
C ASN A 320 -4.48 5.68 1.82
N GLU A 321 -5.67 5.59 1.22
CA GLU A 321 -6.47 4.38 1.10
C GLU A 321 -7.06 4.33 -0.32
N PRO A 322 -6.33 3.77 -1.31
CA PRO A 322 -6.68 3.87 -2.73
C PRO A 322 -7.83 2.94 -3.15
N ILE A 323 -8.93 2.94 -2.38
CA ILE A 323 -10.10 2.09 -2.54
C ILE A 323 -10.76 2.37 -3.89
N GLN A 324 -10.95 3.64 -4.27
CA GLN A 324 -11.56 3.97 -5.56
C GLN A 324 -10.71 3.51 -6.74
N LEU A 325 -9.38 3.64 -6.65
CA LEU A 325 -8.47 3.17 -7.69
C LEU A 325 -8.58 1.66 -7.88
N ALA A 326 -8.64 0.90 -6.78
CA ALA A 326 -8.85 -0.55 -6.84
C ALA A 326 -10.25 -0.93 -7.34
N ARG A 327 -11.29 -0.27 -6.82
CA ARG A 327 -12.70 -0.55 -7.17
C ARG A 327 -12.98 -0.28 -8.63
N THR A 328 -12.53 0.87 -9.15
CA THR A 328 -12.70 1.23 -10.56
C THR A 328 -11.89 0.33 -11.48
N ALA A 329 -10.67 -0.06 -11.10
CA ALA A 329 -9.87 -1.01 -11.87
C ALA A 329 -10.46 -2.43 -11.88
N LEU A 330 -11.13 -2.84 -10.79
CA LEU A 330 -11.75 -4.16 -10.67
C LEU A 330 -13.13 -4.25 -11.35
N ALA A 331 -13.96 -3.22 -11.19
CA ALA A 331 -15.36 -3.22 -11.62
C ALA A 331 -15.61 -2.46 -12.93
N GLY A 332 -14.64 -1.65 -13.37
CA GLY A 332 -14.82 -0.62 -14.38
C GLY A 332 -15.21 0.69 -13.71
N LEU A 333 -14.89 1.81 -14.38
CA LEU A 333 -15.11 3.17 -13.90
C LEU A 333 -16.57 3.38 -13.47
N LEU A 334 -17.51 2.96 -14.32
CA LEU A 334 -18.96 3.06 -14.10
C LEU A 334 -19.59 1.78 -13.56
N GLY A 335 -18.83 0.69 -13.49
CA GLY A 335 -19.32 -0.60 -13.02
C GLY A 335 -19.42 -0.66 -11.51
N ARG A 336 -20.13 -1.68 -11.02
CA ARG A 336 -20.38 -1.93 -9.61
C ARG A 336 -20.13 -3.40 -9.28
N ASN A 337 -19.49 -3.65 -8.15
CA ASN A 337 -19.43 -4.99 -7.57
C ASN A 337 -20.79 -5.34 -6.96
N PRO A 338 -21.38 -6.51 -7.27
CA PRO A 338 -22.62 -6.95 -6.63
C PRO A 338 -22.44 -7.07 -5.12
N ARG A 339 -23.39 -6.53 -4.35
CA ARG A 339 -23.29 -6.41 -2.89
C ARG A 339 -23.98 -7.54 -2.14
N ASP A 340 -25.04 -8.11 -2.74
CA ASP A 340 -25.84 -9.16 -2.15
C ASP A 340 -25.01 -10.45 -1.96
N PRO A 341 -25.10 -11.15 -0.82
CA PRO A 341 -24.27 -12.33 -0.55
C PRO A 341 -24.50 -13.51 -1.50
N ILE A 342 -25.64 -13.59 -2.19
CA ILE A 342 -25.97 -14.65 -3.17
C ILE A 342 -25.40 -14.31 -4.55
N GLU A 343 -25.29 -13.03 -4.88
CA GLU A 343 -24.84 -12.56 -6.20
C GLU A 343 -23.40 -12.01 -6.23
N ALA A 344 -22.82 -11.69 -5.07
CA ALA A 344 -21.45 -11.19 -4.96
C ALA A 344 -20.44 -12.17 -5.57
N ASN A 345 -19.66 -11.66 -6.52
CA ASN A 345 -18.61 -12.39 -7.24
C ASN A 345 -17.31 -11.57 -7.36
N ARG A 346 -17.33 -10.33 -6.85
CA ARG A 346 -16.18 -9.43 -6.79
C ARG A 346 -16.14 -8.63 -5.51
N ALA A 347 -14.95 -8.42 -4.95
CA ALA A 347 -14.80 -7.52 -3.81
C ALA A 347 -13.48 -6.75 -3.79
N VAL A 348 -13.52 -5.60 -3.13
CA VAL A 348 -12.32 -4.88 -2.69
C VAL A 348 -12.08 -5.20 -1.23
N TRP A 349 -10.84 -5.55 -0.89
CA TRP A 349 -10.42 -5.88 0.46
C TRP A 349 -9.37 -4.86 0.94
N LEU A 350 -9.78 -4.00 1.86
CA LEU A 350 -8.93 -3.04 2.53
C LEU A 350 -8.22 -3.71 3.72
N ILE A 351 -6.90 -3.63 3.76
CA ILE A 351 -6.09 -3.97 4.92
C ILE A 351 -5.56 -2.67 5.52
N ASP A 352 -6.08 -2.30 6.69
CA ASP A 352 -5.77 -1.05 7.37
C ASP A 352 -5.42 -1.28 8.86
N PRO A 353 -4.12 -1.29 9.19
CA PRO A 353 -3.62 -1.29 10.56
C PRO A 353 -4.15 -0.18 11.47
N PHE A 354 -4.55 0.98 10.94
CA PHE A 354 -4.94 2.16 11.73
C PHE A 354 -6.43 2.44 11.75
N ALA A 355 -7.25 1.47 11.33
CA ALA A 355 -8.70 1.54 11.45
C ALA A 355 -9.10 1.58 12.93
N GLY A 356 -9.20 2.79 13.49
CA GLY A 356 -9.33 3.05 14.91
C GLY A 356 -9.58 4.54 15.18
N HIS A 357 -9.30 4.99 16.40
CA HIS A 357 -9.56 6.36 16.82
C HIS A 357 -8.65 7.36 16.08
N ALA A 358 -9.20 8.14 15.15
CA ALA A 358 -8.47 9.24 14.51
C ALA A 358 -8.12 10.31 15.57
N PRO A 359 -6.84 10.74 15.69
CA PRO A 359 -6.48 11.77 16.65
C PRO A 359 -7.15 13.10 16.28
N LEU A 360 -7.72 13.78 17.26
CA LEU A 360 -8.21 15.14 17.07
C LEU A 360 -7.03 16.10 16.99
N GLY A 361 -7.20 17.17 16.21
CA GLY A 361 -6.28 18.29 16.20
C GLY A 361 -6.29 19.07 17.53
N PRO A 362 -5.40 20.06 17.68
CA PRO A 362 -5.34 20.87 18.88
C PRO A 362 -6.65 21.62 19.15
N GLU A 363 -7.12 21.59 20.40
CA GLU A 363 -8.35 22.28 20.84
C GLU A 363 -8.13 23.80 21.06
N GLY A 364 -6.89 24.21 21.30
CA GLY A 364 -6.52 25.60 21.58
C GLY A 364 -5.19 25.99 20.94
N ILE A 365 -4.79 27.24 21.17
CA ILE A 365 -3.52 27.77 20.64
C ILE A 365 -2.36 26.91 21.15
N THR A 366 -1.59 26.35 20.23
CA THR A 366 -0.38 25.60 20.52
C THR A 366 0.86 26.39 20.09
N PRO A 367 2.05 26.06 20.60
CA PRO A 367 3.28 26.61 20.06
C PRO A 367 3.38 26.33 18.56
N PHE A 368 3.93 27.28 17.78
CA PHE A 368 4.02 27.21 16.32
C PHE A 368 4.57 25.88 15.76
N ALA A 369 5.54 25.26 16.44
CA ALA A 369 6.08 23.97 16.04
C ALA A 369 5.07 22.81 16.15
N ALA A 370 4.25 22.82 17.21
CA ALA A 370 3.18 21.86 17.38
C ALA A 370 2.06 22.08 16.35
N GLU A 371 1.83 23.34 15.95
CA GLU A 371 0.89 23.71 14.89
C GLU A 371 1.31 23.16 13.51
N ILE A 372 2.60 23.25 13.15
CA ILE A 372 3.12 22.65 11.90
C ILE A 372 2.90 21.14 11.87
N GLY A 373 3.22 20.44 12.96
CA GLY A 373 2.99 19.00 13.08
C GLY A 373 1.50 18.65 13.01
N ALA A 374 0.64 19.48 13.62
CA ALA A 374 -0.80 19.35 13.54
C ALA A 374 -1.30 19.52 12.10
N VAL A 375 -0.82 20.51 11.33
CA VAL A 375 -1.19 20.69 9.91
C VAL A 375 -0.83 19.47 9.08
N ALA A 376 0.39 18.93 9.21
CA ALA A 376 0.78 17.71 8.50
C ALA A 376 -0.11 16.51 8.86
N THR A 377 -0.47 16.39 10.14
CA THR A 377 -1.41 15.37 10.63
C THR A 377 -2.80 15.57 10.04
N THR A 378 -3.33 16.80 10.05
CA THR A 378 -4.64 17.15 9.49
C THR A 378 -4.74 16.85 8.01
N LEU A 379 -3.71 17.18 7.21
CA LEU A 379 -3.68 16.86 5.78
C LEU A 379 -3.73 15.35 5.56
N THR A 380 -2.95 14.58 6.33
CA THR A 380 -2.98 13.10 6.25
C THR A 380 -4.31 12.50 6.70
N GLN A 381 -4.94 13.05 7.75
CA GLN A 381 -6.25 12.57 8.19
C GLN A 381 -7.35 12.92 7.18
N GLN A 382 -7.25 14.07 6.52
CA GLN A 382 -8.19 14.48 5.46
C GLN A 382 -8.16 13.52 4.26
N THR A 383 -6.99 12.97 3.93
CA THR A 383 -6.82 12.05 2.78
C THR A 383 -7.20 10.61 3.09
N ARG A 384 -7.37 10.25 4.37
CA ARG A 384 -8.02 9.00 4.81
C ARG A 384 -9.54 9.07 4.72
N TYR A 385 -10.10 10.25 4.53
CA TYR A 385 -11.54 10.51 4.65
C TYR A 385 -12.31 10.19 3.36
N ASP A 386 -12.26 8.93 2.86
CA ASP A 386 -13.23 8.42 1.86
C ASP A 386 -14.36 7.63 2.56
N THR A 387 -15.36 8.37 3.03
CA THR A 387 -16.41 7.85 3.93
C THR A 387 -17.35 6.82 3.30
N ALA A 388 -17.56 6.83 1.98
CA ALA A 388 -18.61 6.00 1.38
C ALA A 388 -18.24 4.51 1.36
N ASP A 389 -17.01 4.15 0.98
CA ASP A 389 -16.59 2.75 0.96
C ASP A 389 -16.27 2.19 2.35
N LEU A 390 -15.80 3.01 3.29
CA LEU A 390 -15.65 2.59 4.70
C LEU A 390 -17.01 2.28 5.35
N LEU A 391 -18.03 3.12 5.12
CA LEU A 391 -19.39 2.84 5.60
C LEU A 391 -19.99 1.58 4.96
N MET A 392 -19.70 1.34 3.67
CA MET A 392 -20.11 0.11 2.99
C MET A 392 -19.37 -1.12 3.52
N ALA A 393 -18.08 -1.02 3.86
CA ALA A 393 -17.33 -2.13 4.45
C ALA A 393 -17.84 -2.48 5.87
N ALA A 394 -18.38 -1.50 6.60
CA ALA A 394 -18.99 -1.71 7.92
C ALA A 394 -20.41 -2.31 7.84
N ASP A 395 -21.08 -2.22 6.69
CA ASP A 395 -22.42 -2.75 6.48
C ASP A 395 -22.39 -4.27 6.26
N LYS A 396 -22.96 -5.01 7.21
CA LYS A 396 -23.02 -6.49 7.19
C LYS A 396 -23.81 -7.08 6.01
N THR A 397 -24.52 -6.25 5.25
CA THR A 397 -25.26 -6.67 4.05
C THR A 397 -24.46 -6.48 2.76
N VAL A 398 -23.22 -5.96 2.83
CA VAL A 398 -22.39 -5.66 1.67
C VAL A 398 -21.21 -6.62 1.56
N PHE A 399 -21.28 -7.53 0.59
CA PHE A 399 -20.29 -8.59 0.34
C PHE A 399 -19.31 -8.27 -0.80
N SER A 400 -19.09 -6.97 -1.04
CA SER A 400 -18.18 -6.47 -2.08
C SER A 400 -17.12 -5.49 -1.57
N ARG A 401 -17.18 -5.18 -0.27
CA ARG A 401 -16.20 -4.35 0.45
C ARG A 401 -15.91 -5.08 1.74
N PHE A 402 -14.65 -5.38 1.97
CA PHE A 402 -14.22 -6.02 3.20
C PHE A 402 -13.06 -5.23 3.80
N MET A 403 -12.97 -5.28 5.13
CA MET A 403 -11.92 -4.63 5.87
C MET A 403 -11.26 -5.62 6.83
N LEU A 404 -9.93 -5.69 6.78
CA LEU A 404 -9.10 -6.36 7.77
C LEU A 404 -8.37 -5.29 8.59
N THR A 405 -8.69 -5.26 9.86
CA THR A 405 -8.06 -4.39 10.87
C THR A 405 -7.47 -5.23 12.00
N PRO A 406 -6.39 -4.77 12.65
CA PRO A 406 -5.85 -5.40 13.84
C PRO A 406 -6.91 -5.61 14.90
N THR A 407 -6.95 -6.80 15.48
CA THR A 407 -7.80 -7.14 16.62
C THR A 407 -7.06 -8.06 17.58
N ARG A 408 -7.03 -7.69 18.86
CA ARG A 408 -6.37 -8.44 19.92
C ARG A 408 -7.24 -8.44 21.17
N GLY A 409 -7.98 -9.53 21.37
CA GLY A 409 -9.05 -9.55 22.38
C GLY A 409 -10.10 -8.48 22.05
N ALA A 410 -10.33 -7.55 22.97
CA ALA A 410 -11.25 -6.42 22.77
C ALA A 410 -10.62 -5.20 22.10
N LEU A 411 -9.30 -5.18 21.91
CA LEU A 411 -8.58 -4.05 21.31
C LEU A 411 -8.63 -4.13 19.79
N THR A 412 -8.72 -2.98 19.12
CA THR A 412 -8.81 -2.87 17.66
C THR A 412 -7.91 -1.77 17.11
N GLY A 413 -7.49 -1.89 15.85
CA GLY A 413 -6.68 -0.87 15.18
C GLY A 413 -5.35 -0.63 15.89
N GLU A 414 -4.98 0.65 16.05
CA GLU A 414 -3.71 1.07 16.68
C GLU A 414 -3.49 0.48 18.07
N GLU A 415 -4.55 0.27 18.86
CA GLU A 415 -4.44 -0.25 20.23
C GLU A 415 -4.10 -1.74 20.28
N ALA A 416 -4.38 -2.47 19.20
CA ALA A 416 -4.09 -3.90 19.11
C ALA A 416 -2.62 -4.19 18.76
N ILE A 417 -1.93 -3.24 18.10
CA ILE A 417 -0.55 -3.36 17.63
C ILE A 417 0.47 -2.78 18.61
N ALA A 418 1.69 -3.32 18.60
CA ALA A 418 2.81 -2.86 19.42
C ALA A 418 3.60 -1.70 18.79
N SER A 419 3.55 -1.57 17.47
CA SER A 419 4.29 -0.54 16.73
C SER A 419 3.58 0.80 16.59
N GLY A 420 2.37 1.00 17.12
CA GLY A 420 1.55 2.20 16.88
C GLY A 420 2.14 3.53 17.36
N GLY A 421 3.10 3.52 18.29
CA GLY A 421 3.64 4.73 18.91
C GLY A 421 4.41 5.65 17.97
N LEU A 422 4.35 6.95 18.25
CA LEU A 422 5.00 8.02 17.47
C LEU A 422 4.58 7.99 15.98
N GLY A 423 3.28 7.88 15.68
CA GLY A 423 2.80 7.76 14.30
C GLY A 423 3.34 6.51 13.61
N ALA A 424 3.44 5.42 14.37
CA ALA A 424 4.13 4.19 14.04
C ALA A 424 5.65 4.24 13.80
N PHE A 425 6.38 5.32 14.06
CA PHE A 425 7.85 5.28 13.93
C PHE A 425 8.53 4.40 14.99
N ILE A 426 7.87 4.15 16.14
CA ILE A 426 8.48 3.34 17.21
C ILE A 426 8.73 1.88 16.80
N GLY A 427 7.98 1.34 15.83
CA GLY A 427 8.19 -0.04 15.38
C GLY A 427 9.60 -0.26 14.81
N PHE A 428 10.15 0.71 14.08
CA PHE A 428 11.54 0.64 13.58
C PHE A 428 12.56 0.59 14.71
N ALA A 429 12.19 1.05 15.91
CA ALA A 429 13.04 1.01 17.09
C ALA A 429 13.08 -0.39 17.75
N CYS A 430 12.14 -1.28 17.44
CA CYS A 430 12.06 -2.59 18.09
C CYS A 430 11.57 -3.68 17.13
N PRO A 431 12.46 -4.54 16.61
CA PRO A 431 12.07 -5.69 15.77
C PRO A 431 11.06 -6.63 16.43
N ALA A 432 11.05 -6.72 17.77
CA ALA A 432 10.06 -7.52 18.49
C ALA A 432 8.64 -6.95 18.39
N PHE A 433 8.48 -5.62 18.28
CA PHE A 433 7.17 -4.99 18.06
C PHE A 433 6.66 -5.31 16.66
N MET A 434 7.52 -5.12 15.65
CA MET A 434 7.16 -5.43 14.25
C MET A 434 6.90 -6.92 14.04
N ARG A 435 7.66 -7.82 14.69
CA ARG A 435 7.38 -9.26 14.67
C ARG A 435 6.03 -9.58 15.31
N PHE A 436 5.72 -9.00 16.46
CA PHE A 436 4.42 -9.19 17.11
C PHE A 436 3.28 -8.78 16.16
N ASP A 437 3.40 -7.61 15.53
CA ASP A 437 2.39 -7.09 14.61
C ASP A 437 2.26 -7.92 13.33
N TYR A 438 3.37 -8.45 12.81
CA TYR A 438 3.38 -9.40 11.70
C TYR A 438 2.59 -10.67 12.03
N LEU A 439 2.86 -11.29 13.19
CA LEU A 439 2.12 -12.48 13.63
C LEU A 439 0.65 -12.16 13.90
N LEU A 440 0.35 -10.96 14.39
CA LEU A 440 -1.03 -10.48 14.54
C LEU A 440 -1.73 -10.33 13.20
N GLY A 441 -1.04 -9.82 12.18
CA GLY A 441 -1.52 -9.76 10.80
C GLY A 441 -1.88 -11.14 10.25
N ARG A 442 -1.00 -12.12 10.43
CA ARG A 442 -1.25 -13.51 10.05
C ARG A 442 -2.49 -14.07 10.75
N GLN A 443 -2.55 -13.97 12.08
CA GLN A 443 -3.67 -14.49 12.86
C GLN A 443 -5.01 -13.81 12.51
N ASN A 444 -5.00 -12.49 12.34
CA ASN A 444 -6.21 -11.76 11.98
C ASN A 444 -6.66 -12.08 10.55
N CYS A 445 -5.74 -12.26 9.60
CA CYS A 445 -6.07 -12.72 8.25
C CYS A 445 -6.69 -14.13 8.28
N GLN A 446 -6.11 -15.05 9.06
CA GLN A 446 -6.69 -16.40 9.25
C GLN A 446 -8.12 -16.34 9.75
N ARG A 447 -8.38 -15.56 10.81
CA ARG A 447 -9.72 -15.40 11.35
C ARG A 447 -10.67 -14.74 10.35
N PHE A 448 -10.20 -13.71 9.65
CA PHE A 448 -10.95 -13.00 8.62
C PHE A 448 -11.40 -13.94 7.49
N LEU A 449 -10.52 -14.83 7.00
CA LEU A 449 -10.88 -15.81 5.96
C LEU A 449 -11.89 -16.85 6.45
N ARG A 450 -11.89 -17.20 7.74
CA ARG A 450 -12.86 -18.13 8.34
C ARG A 450 -14.23 -17.50 8.61
N GLU A 451 -14.27 -16.24 9.00
CA GLU A 451 -15.45 -15.64 9.65
C GLU A 451 -16.08 -14.49 8.86
N ILE A 452 -15.27 -13.74 8.10
CA ILE A 452 -15.68 -12.45 7.50
C ILE A 452 -15.70 -12.54 5.98
N PHE A 453 -14.67 -13.14 5.37
CA PHE A 453 -14.57 -13.31 3.91
C PHE A 453 -15.34 -14.53 3.44
N VAL A 454 -16.66 -14.46 3.62
CA VAL A 454 -17.61 -15.54 3.45
C VAL A 454 -18.76 -15.09 2.55
N LEU A 455 -19.48 -16.03 1.94
CA LEU A 455 -20.69 -15.77 1.14
C LEU A 455 -21.80 -16.72 1.56
N ASP A 456 -23.05 -16.36 1.23
CA ASP A 456 -24.20 -17.24 1.44
C ASP A 456 -24.01 -18.55 0.65
N ASP A 457 -24.39 -19.69 1.23
CA ASP A 457 -24.15 -21.02 0.66
C ASP A 457 -24.94 -21.32 -0.64
N ARG A 458 -25.88 -20.44 -1.01
CA ARG A 458 -26.62 -20.41 -2.28
C ARG A 458 -25.88 -19.64 -3.37
N ASN A 459 -24.80 -18.93 -3.04
CA ASN A 459 -24.01 -18.19 -4.02
C ASN A 459 -23.48 -19.12 -5.12
N LYS A 460 -23.47 -18.60 -6.37
CA LYS A 460 -23.03 -19.34 -7.56
C LYS A 460 -21.58 -19.83 -7.47
N LEU A 461 -20.75 -19.20 -6.63
CA LEU A 461 -19.39 -19.66 -6.32
C LEU A 461 -19.38 -21.12 -5.81
N PHE A 462 -20.36 -21.49 -4.98
CA PHE A 462 -20.43 -22.80 -4.32
C PHE A 462 -21.27 -23.83 -5.07
N LYS A 463 -21.65 -23.55 -6.33
CA LYS A 463 -22.54 -24.42 -7.12
C LYS A 463 -22.03 -25.86 -7.24
N HIS A 464 -20.70 -26.04 -7.26
CA HIS A 464 -20.05 -27.34 -7.44
C HIS A 464 -19.57 -27.98 -6.13
N TRP A 465 -19.84 -27.35 -4.98
CA TRP A 465 -19.48 -27.92 -3.68
C TRP A 465 -20.42 -29.07 -3.32
N THR A 466 -19.86 -30.18 -2.84
CA THR A 466 -20.65 -31.30 -2.34
C THR A 466 -21.27 -30.96 -0.99
N ALA A 467 -22.30 -31.71 -0.56
CA ALA A 467 -22.86 -31.56 0.78
C ALA A 467 -21.80 -31.75 1.87
N ASN A 468 -20.84 -32.67 1.66
CA ASN A 468 -19.74 -32.91 2.59
C ASN A 468 -18.76 -31.73 2.65
N ASP A 469 -18.44 -31.10 1.51
CA ASP A 469 -17.60 -29.89 1.50
C ASP A 469 -18.26 -28.77 2.31
N LYS A 470 -19.56 -28.55 2.07
CA LYS A 470 -20.33 -27.54 2.81
C LYS A 470 -20.33 -27.82 4.31
N ILE A 471 -20.49 -29.08 4.74
CA ILE A 471 -20.44 -29.44 6.17
C ILE A 471 -19.03 -29.20 6.74
N LYS A 472 -17.99 -29.64 6.01
CA LYS A 472 -16.58 -29.57 6.43
C LYS A 472 -16.11 -28.13 6.64
N PHE A 473 -16.44 -27.23 5.71
CA PHE A 473 -15.86 -25.88 5.68
C PHE A 473 -16.78 -24.79 6.24
N ARG A 474 -18.03 -25.10 6.60
CA ARG A 474 -18.94 -24.10 7.18
C ARG A 474 -18.42 -23.51 8.48
N GLY A 475 -17.82 -24.33 9.34
CA GLY A 475 -17.08 -23.93 10.54
C GLY A 475 -17.56 -22.62 11.18
N SER A 476 -16.65 -21.65 11.28
CA SER A 476 -16.91 -20.32 11.85
C SER A 476 -17.54 -19.32 10.87
N ALA A 477 -17.81 -19.69 9.61
CA ALA A 477 -18.42 -18.78 8.62
C ALA A 477 -19.88 -18.43 8.97
N GLY A 478 -20.53 -19.29 9.77
CA GLY A 478 -21.89 -19.12 10.23
C GLY A 478 -22.89 -20.07 9.54
N PRO A 479 -24.13 -20.16 10.05
CA PRO A 479 -25.06 -21.22 9.67
C PRO A 479 -25.51 -21.17 8.21
N GLN A 480 -25.44 -20.01 7.54
CA GLN A 480 -25.86 -19.82 6.15
C GLN A 480 -24.70 -19.51 5.19
N ASN A 481 -23.47 -19.40 5.70
CA ASN A 481 -22.34 -18.95 4.90
C ASN A 481 -21.29 -20.05 4.73
N LEU A 482 -20.45 -19.88 3.71
CA LEU A 482 -19.26 -20.67 3.46
C LEU A 482 -18.08 -19.73 3.18
N PRO A 483 -16.85 -20.12 3.56
CA PRO A 483 -15.67 -19.32 3.29
C PRO A 483 -15.37 -19.27 1.79
N ILE A 484 -15.03 -18.09 1.29
CA ILE A 484 -14.56 -17.92 -0.11
C ILE A 484 -13.22 -18.64 -0.29
N ILE A 485 -12.34 -18.56 0.71
CA ILE A 485 -11.05 -19.26 0.76
C ILE A 485 -11.09 -20.21 1.96
N PRO A 486 -11.51 -21.47 1.79
CA PRO A 486 -11.44 -22.44 2.89
C PRO A 486 -9.98 -22.71 3.27
N LEU A 487 -9.72 -22.83 4.57
CA LEU A 487 -8.36 -23.06 5.08
C LEU A 487 -8.07 -24.56 5.15
N LEU A 488 -6.94 -24.97 4.57
CA LEU A 488 -6.48 -26.36 4.50
C LEU A 488 -5.00 -26.43 4.87
N ASP A 489 -4.53 -27.65 5.13
CA ASP A 489 -3.12 -27.97 5.36
C ASP A 489 -2.50 -27.02 6.41
N ASP A 490 -1.34 -26.42 6.14
CA ASP A 490 -0.64 -25.55 7.09
C ASP A 490 -1.46 -24.28 7.43
N ALA A 491 -2.17 -23.70 6.45
CA ALA A 491 -3.07 -22.56 6.68
C ALA A 491 -4.28 -22.92 7.57
N GLY A 492 -4.59 -24.21 7.71
CA GLY A 492 -5.61 -24.73 8.62
C GLY A 492 -5.19 -24.75 10.09
N ILE A 493 -3.90 -24.70 10.39
CA ILE A 493 -3.34 -24.72 11.75
C ILE A 493 -3.50 -23.33 12.38
N ASP A 494 -4.05 -23.26 13.58
CA ASP A 494 -4.31 -21.98 14.25
C ASP A 494 -3.02 -21.16 14.47
N GLU A 495 -3.03 -19.93 13.95
CA GLU A 495 -1.97 -18.96 14.15
C GLU A 495 -1.91 -18.54 15.62
N THR A 496 -0.69 -18.44 16.14
CA THR A 496 -0.44 -18.03 17.51
C THR A 496 0.46 -16.81 17.56
N LEU A 497 0.30 -16.01 18.61
CA LEU A 497 1.09 -14.79 18.81
C LEU A 497 2.24 -15.05 19.76
N ASP A 498 3.32 -14.29 19.57
CA ASP A 498 4.29 -14.07 20.63
C ASP A 498 3.62 -13.38 21.85
N PRO A 499 4.18 -13.51 23.06
CA PRO A 499 3.73 -12.70 24.19
C PRO A 499 3.84 -11.21 23.86
N TRP A 500 2.97 -10.37 24.45
CA TRP A 500 3.07 -8.92 24.33
C TRP A 500 4.52 -8.48 24.63
N PRO A 501 5.18 -7.70 23.74
CA PRO A 501 6.64 -7.55 23.76
C PRO A 501 7.13 -6.56 24.82
N LYS A 502 6.67 -6.74 26.07
CA LYS A 502 7.00 -5.89 27.21
C LYS A 502 8.50 -5.94 27.55
N GLY A 503 9.10 -4.77 27.76
CA GLY A 503 10.51 -4.60 28.12
C GLY A 503 11.48 -4.95 26.99
N LYS A 504 11.01 -5.02 25.73
CA LYS A 504 11.86 -5.35 24.57
C LYS A 504 12.55 -4.14 23.94
N LEU A 505 12.12 -2.93 24.29
CA LEU A 505 12.73 -1.70 23.85
C LEU A 505 13.31 -0.96 25.06
N ASP A 506 14.62 -0.73 25.04
CA ASP A 506 15.25 0.31 25.84
C ASP A 506 15.47 1.55 24.95
N PRO A 507 14.69 2.64 25.13
CA PRO A 507 14.86 3.85 24.34
C PRO A 507 16.26 4.44 24.44
N GLU A 508 16.91 4.36 25.62
CA GLU A 508 18.20 5.03 25.86
C GLU A 508 19.31 4.53 24.95
N ARG A 509 19.20 3.31 24.42
CA ARG A 509 20.15 2.76 23.43
C ARG A 509 20.29 3.64 22.17
N TYR A 510 19.27 4.44 21.86
CA TYR A 510 19.24 5.30 20.67
C TYR A 510 19.71 6.73 20.92
N ARG A 511 19.97 7.12 22.18
CA ARG A 511 20.34 8.50 22.53
C ARG A 511 21.53 8.98 21.70
N ASP A 512 22.63 8.22 21.70
CA ASP A 512 23.86 8.61 21.01
C ASP A 512 23.65 8.71 19.50
N GLY A 513 22.87 7.79 18.91
CA GLY A 513 22.53 7.83 17.49
C GLY A 513 21.68 9.04 17.11
N ILE A 514 20.68 9.38 17.93
CA ILE A 514 19.84 10.57 17.73
C ILE A 514 20.70 11.84 17.89
N GLU A 515 21.50 11.94 18.95
CA GLU A 515 22.38 13.09 19.17
C GLU A 515 23.38 13.26 18.03
N ALA A 516 24.02 12.18 17.56
CA ALA A 516 24.94 12.21 16.44
C ALA A 516 24.27 12.67 15.14
N ARG A 517 23.07 12.17 14.85
CA ARG A 517 22.30 12.55 13.66
C ARG A 517 21.93 14.03 13.69
N PHE A 518 21.32 14.50 14.77
CA PHE A 518 20.94 15.91 14.90
C PHE A 518 22.17 16.82 14.90
N ARG A 519 23.29 16.41 15.52
CA ARG A 519 24.56 17.15 15.46
C ARG A 519 25.01 17.36 14.03
N ALA A 520 25.09 16.29 13.24
CA ALA A 520 25.55 16.35 11.86
C ALA A 520 24.63 17.25 11.00
N ILE A 521 23.32 17.20 11.24
CA ILE A 521 22.34 18.11 10.60
C ILE A 521 22.62 19.57 10.98
N PHE A 522 22.86 19.88 12.26
CA PHE A 522 23.14 21.24 12.71
C PHE A 522 24.49 21.76 12.20
N GLU A 523 25.53 20.94 12.19
CA GLU A 523 26.85 21.31 11.67
C GLU A 523 26.78 21.65 10.17
N LEU A 524 25.97 20.93 9.40
CA LEU A 524 25.74 21.22 7.98
C LEU A 524 25.05 22.58 7.79
N GLU A 525 23.94 22.83 8.49
CA GLU A 525 23.19 24.11 8.40
C GLU A 525 24.03 25.32 8.85
N LEU A 526 24.91 25.17 9.85
CA LEU A 526 25.81 26.24 10.29
C LEU A 526 26.93 26.55 9.28
N SER A 527 27.27 25.58 8.41
CA SER A 527 28.31 25.74 7.39
C SER A 527 27.81 26.31 6.05
N GLY A 528 26.49 26.27 5.79
CA GLY A 528 25.85 26.79 4.58
C GLY A 528 25.36 28.24 4.73
N SER A 529 25.79 29.15 3.85
CA SER A 529 25.29 30.53 3.85
C SER A 529 23.90 30.65 3.20
N LEU A 530 22.83 30.30 3.91
CA LEU A 530 21.52 30.96 3.91
C LEU A 530 20.55 30.12 4.75
N VAL A 531 20.08 30.70 5.86
CA VAL A 531 19.04 30.15 6.73
C VAL A 531 17.78 29.85 5.92
N ARG A 532 17.44 28.56 5.73
CA ARG A 532 16.12 28.11 5.26
C ARG A 532 15.19 27.87 6.47
N SER A 533 13.99 28.43 6.40
CA SER A 533 13.21 29.03 7.48
C SER A 533 12.37 28.10 8.38
N VAL A 534 12.72 26.81 8.51
CA VAL A 534 12.08 25.91 9.50
C VAL A 534 13.11 25.10 10.29
N LEU A 535 14.14 24.56 9.63
CA LEU A 535 15.20 23.79 10.29
C LEU A 535 16.24 24.66 10.99
N ALA A 536 16.52 25.85 10.46
CA ALA A 536 17.33 26.85 11.15
C ALA A 536 16.69 27.32 12.46
N TRP A 537 15.35 27.23 12.60
CA TRP A 537 14.67 27.51 13.86
C TRP A 537 14.78 26.34 14.85
N VAL A 538 14.66 25.10 14.37
CA VAL A 538 14.95 23.89 15.18
C VAL A 538 16.38 23.94 15.70
N GLY A 539 17.35 24.35 14.88
CA GLY A 539 18.74 24.56 15.30
C GLY A 539 18.98 25.77 16.19
N ALA A 540 18.14 26.81 16.10
CA ALA A 540 18.22 27.97 16.97
C ALA A 540 17.58 27.76 18.36
N HIS A 541 16.66 26.79 18.51
CA HIS A 541 15.86 26.64 19.75
C HIS A 541 15.91 25.25 20.39
N ALA A 542 16.47 24.23 19.73
CA ALA A 542 16.68 22.91 20.32
C ALA A 542 18.15 22.46 20.14
N THR A 543 18.85 22.29 21.26
CA THR A 543 20.13 21.59 21.26
C THR A 543 19.93 20.12 20.84
N GLN A 544 20.94 19.50 20.21
CA GLN A 544 20.95 18.06 19.92
C GLN A 544 20.49 17.17 21.11
N ARG A 545 20.82 17.59 22.34
CA ARG A 545 20.38 16.92 23.58
C ARG A 545 18.88 17.07 23.83
N GLN A 546 18.32 18.27 23.61
CA GLN A 546 16.87 18.50 23.76
C GLN A 546 16.06 17.71 22.72
N ALA A 547 16.56 17.57 21.49
CA ALA A 547 15.92 16.73 20.47
C ALA A 547 15.94 15.24 20.87
N ALA A 548 17.10 14.75 21.34
CA ALA A 548 17.21 13.40 21.87
C ALA A 548 16.29 13.18 23.08
N ASP A 549 16.28 14.08 24.07
CA ASP A 549 15.41 14.00 25.23
C ASP A 549 13.93 13.95 24.84
N TYR A 550 13.51 14.76 23.87
CA TYR A 550 12.13 14.76 23.38
C TYR A 550 11.75 13.39 22.79
N VAL A 551 12.56 12.86 21.86
CA VAL A 551 12.28 11.56 21.21
C VAL A 551 12.30 10.42 22.22
N ILE A 552 13.29 10.38 23.10
CA ILE A 552 13.43 9.35 24.14
C ILE A 552 12.26 9.39 25.12
N ASN A 553 11.83 10.58 25.56
CA ASN A 553 10.68 10.72 26.45
C ASN A 553 9.38 10.32 25.74
N ALA A 554 9.19 10.70 24.47
CA ALA A 554 8.04 10.27 23.69
C ALA A 554 7.97 8.73 23.55
N MET A 555 9.11 8.07 23.33
CA MET A 555 9.19 6.60 23.34
C MET A 555 8.79 6.03 24.71
N ARG A 556 9.34 6.56 25.81
CA ARG A 556 9.01 6.10 27.17
C ARG A 556 7.53 6.27 27.53
N ASP A 557 6.96 7.41 27.17
CA ASP A 557 5.55 7.72 27.43
C ASP A 557 4.64 6.74 26.69
N TYR A 558 4.96 6.44 25.42
CA TYR A 558 4.24 5.41 24.67
C TYR A 558 4.40 4.03 25.30
N LEU A 559 5.62 3.60 25.62
CA LEU A 559 5.86 2.28 26.24
C LEU A 559 5.04 2.12 27.52
N LYS A 560 5.03 3.15 28.38
CA LYS A 560 4.23 3.17 29.60
C LYS A 560 2.72 3.10 29.31
N LYS A 561 2.21 3.88 28.36
CA LYS A 561 0.79 3.90 27.98
C LYS A 561 0.33 2.56 27.39
N ALA A 562 1.15 1.96 26.54
CA ALA A 562 0.86 0.70 25.83
C ALA A 562 1.19 -0.56 26.64
N GLY A 563 1.79 -0.42 27.83
CA GLY A 563 2.21 -1.54 28.67
C GLY A 563 3.33 -2.38 28.04
N LEU A 564 4.20 -1.74 27.25
CA LEU A 564 5.33 -2.31 26.52
C LEU A 564 6.66 -2.17 27.28
#